data_AF-A0A1Y3QBP0-F1
#
_entry.id   AF-A0A1Y3QBP0-F1
#
_cell.length_a   1.000
_cell.length_b   1.000
_cell.length_c   1.000
_cell.angle_alpha   90.00
_cell.angle_beta   90.00
_cell.angle_gamma   90.00
#
_symmetry.space_group_name_H-M   'P 1'
#
loop_
_entity.id
_entity.type
_entity.pdbx_description
1 polymer ?
#
loop_
_entity_poly.entity_id
_entity_poly.type
_entity_poly.pdbx_seq_one_letter_code
_entity_poly.pdbx_strand_id
1 'polypeptide(L)'
;MIQGLTGVGSTLGAAGGDNRPTPAESMEQFGDYLKRALDSVARQEEAVARTTEQFILGNVDVSELMIVSEQAKLSLQLTAQIRNKVIEAYQEIMRMQV
;
A
#
# COMPACT_ATOMS: atom_id res chain seq x y z
N MET A 1 -38.36 44.27 32.68
CA MET A 1 -38.67 43.87 31.29
C MET A 1 -37.39 43.34 30.67
N ILE A 2 -37.16 42.02 30.74
CA ILE A 2 -37.27 41.03 29.64
C ILE A 2 -36.73 41.45 28.26
N GLN A 3 -35.74 40.64 27.84
CA GLN A 3 -35.53 40.01 26.53
C GLN A 3 -34.47 40.58 25.59
N GLY A 4 -33.48 39.73 25.28
CA GLY A 4 -32.52 39.94 24.19
C GLY A 4 -31.29 39.04 24.21
N LEU A 5 -31.44 37.74 24.48
CA LEU A 5 -30.41 36.72 24.20
C LEU A 5 -30.09 36.72 22.69
N THR A 6 -28.88 37.12 22.30
CA THR A 6 -28.34 36.83 20.97
C THR A 6 -26.81 36.80 21.03
N GLY A 7 -26.23 35.65 20.70
CA GLY A 7 -24.85 35.59 20.21
C GLY A 7 -23.77 35.10 21.17
N VAL A 8 -24.07 34.25 22.16
CA VAL A 8 -23.05 33.33 22.69
C VAL A 8 -22.81 32.27 21.61
N GLY A 9 -21.83 32.53 20.74
CA GLY A 9 -21.43 31.63 19.66
C GLY A 9 -19.95 31.77 19.28
N SER A 10 -19.15 32.42 20.12
CA SER A 10 -17.74 32.71 19.86
C SER A 10 -16.84 32.29 21.01
N THR A 11 -17.12 31.15 21.65
CA THR A 11 -16.14 30.42 22.48
C THR A 11 -16.55 28.94 22.61
N LEU A 12 -16.20 28.08 21.65
CA LEU A 12 -16.01 26.64 21.93
C LEU A 12 -15.30 25.92 20.77
N GLY A 13 -14.20 25.21 21.09
CA GLY A 13 -13.47 24.30 20.21
C GLY A 13 -12.16 24.88 19.67
N ALA A 14 -11.10 25.09 20.47
CA ALA A 14 -10.24 24.05 21.04
C ALA A 14 -9.81 22.99 20.00
N ALA A 15 -8.65 23.24 19.40
CA ALA A 15 -7.58 22.27 19.14
C ALA A 15 -7.99 20.84 18.75
N GLY A 16 -8.04 20.60 17.45
CA GLY A 16 -7.93 19.28 16.86
C GLY A 16 -7.48 19.47 15.42
N GLY A 17 -6.16 19.46 15.18
CA GLY A 17 -5.63 19.39 13.84
C GLY A 17 -6.13 18.09 13.21
N ASP A 18 -7.19 18.20 12.40
CA ASP A 18 -7.65 17.15 11.52
C ASP A 18 -6.60 17.01 10.42
N ASN A 19 -5.49 16.36 10.76
CA ASN A 19 -4.44 15.93 9.85
C ASN A 19 -4.94 14.71 9.05
N ARG A 20 -6.13 14.84 8.44
CA ARG A 20 -6.60 13.87 7.47
C ARG A 20 -5.79 14.12 6.21
N PRO A 21 -4.95 13.16 5.80
CA PRO A 21 -4.15 13.31 4.60
C PRO A 21 -5.10 13.66 3.46
N THR A 22 -4.77 14.73 2.74
CA THR A 22 -5.50 15.09 1.53
C THR A 22 -5.52 13.89 0.57
N PRO A 23 -6.49 13.82 -0.36
CA PRO A 23 -6.52 12.74 -1.36
C PRO A 23 -5.17 12.58 -2.09
N ALA A 24 -4.44 13.69 -2.28
CA ALA A 24 -3.09 13.71 -2.84
C ALA A 24 -2.03 13.08 -1.93
N GLU A 25 -2.01 13.40 -0.63
CA GLU A 25 -1.07 12.79 0.33
C GLU A 25 -1.35 11.31 0.59
N SER A 26 -2.63 10.92 0.57
CA SER A 26 -3.04 9.51 0.65
C SER A 26 -2.58 8.72 -0.58
N MET A 27 -2.59 9.34 -1.77
CA MET A 27 -2.04 8.76 -3.00
C MET A 27 -0.52 8.61 -2.94
N GLU A 28 0.20 9.60 -2.42
CA GLU A 28 1.66 9.55 -2.27
C GLU A 28 2.07 8.42 -1.31
N GLN A 29 1.42 8.32 -0.14
CA GLN A 29 1.64 7.23 0.81
C GLN A 29 1.34 5.84 0.21
N PHE A 30 0.32 5.74 -0.64
CA PHE A 30 -0.03 4.49 -1.31
C PHE A 30 0.95 4.14 -2.45
N GLY A 31 1.43 5.13 -3.21
CA GLY A 31 2.49 4.94 -4.21
C GLY A 31 3.79 4.43 -3.57
N ASP A 32 4.13 4.98 -2.41
CA ASP A 32 5.23 4.50 -1.57
C ASP A 32 5.03 3.05 -1.12
N TYR A 33 3.81 2.69 -0.70
CA TYR A 33 3.48 1.32 -0.31
C TYR A 33 3.62 0.35 -1.49
N LEU A 34 3.11 0.72 -2.67
CA LEU A 34 3.25 -0.05 -3.90
C LEU A 34 4.72 -0.25 -4.27
N LYS A 35 5.52 0.81 -4.19
CA LYS A 35 6.96 0.75 -4.46
C LYS A 35 7.66 -0.24 -3.52
N ARG A 36 7.36 -0.20 -2.23
CA ARG A 36 7.90 -1.17 -1.25
C ARG A 36 7.45 -2.60 -1.52
N ALA A 37 6.20 -2.79 -1.96
CA ALA A 37 5.68 -4.10 -2.33
C ALA A 37 6.40 -4.66 -3.58
N LEU A 38 6.61 -3.84 -4.60
CA LEU A 38 7.38 -4.19 -5.80
C LEU A 38 8.84 -4.54 -5.45
N ASP A 39 9.49 -3.73 -4.62
CA ASP A 39 10.84 -4.03 -4.11
C ASP A 39 10.87 -5.34 -3.32
N SER A 40 9.80 -5.68 -2.61
CA SER A 40 9.69 -6.94 -1.88
C SER A 40 9.59 -8.14 -2.81
N VAL A 41 8.87 -8.01 -3.92
CA VAL A 41 8.79 -9.07 -4.94
C VAL A 41 10.14 -9.23 -5.65
N ALA A 42 10.83 -8.14 -5.97
CA ALA A 42 12.17 -8.20 -6.54
C ALA A 42 13.16 -8.93 -5.61
N ARG A 43 13.08 -8.69 -4.30
CA ARG A 43 13.87 -9.44 -3.31
C ARG A 43 13.50 -10.92 -3.23
N GLN A 44 12.22 -11.26 -3.37
CA GLN A 44 11.78 -12.66 -3.42
C GLN A 44 12.27 -13.38 -4.67
N GLU A 45 12.28 -12.71 -5.83
CA GLU A 45 12.88 -13.25 -7.06
C GLU A 45 14.39 -13.53 -6.88
N GLU A 46 15.12 -12.62 -6.23
CA GLU A 46 16.54 -12.85 -5.93
C GLU A 46 16.75 -14.04 -4.97
N ALA A 47 15.87 -14.19 -3.98
CA ALA A 47 15.89 -15.36 -3.09
C ALA A 47 15.65 -16.66 -3.86
N VAL A 48 14.70 -16.68 -4.81
CA VAL A 48 14.45 -17.83 -5.70
C VAL A 48 15.70 -18.16 -6.51
N ALA A 49 16.35 -17.16 -7.09
CA ALA A 49 17.57 -17.36 -7.86
C ALA A 49 18.69 -17.97 -7.02
N ARG A 50 18.91 -17.48 -5.79
CA ARG A 50 19.89 -18.03 -4.85
C ARG A 50 19.57 -19.46 -4.43
N THR A 51 18.32 -19.75 -4.10
CA THR A 51 17.88 -21.11 -3.74
C THR A 51 18.03 -22.07 -4.92
N THR A 52 17.79 -21.61 -6.14
CA THR A 52 18.03 -22.38 -7.38
C THR A 52 19.50 -22.69 -7.56
N GLU A 53 20.38 -21.71 -7.31
CA GLU A 53 21.84 -21.89 -7.40
C GLU A 53 22.35 -22.90 -6.35
N GLN A 54 21.83 -22.82 -5.12
CA GLN A 54 22.15 -23.77 -4.05
C GLN A 54 21.59 -25.18 -4.30
N PHE A 55 20.42 -25.28 -4.96
CA PHE A 55 19.85 -26.53 -5.43
C PHE A 55 20.76 -27.21 -6.47
N ILE A 56 21.26 -26.45 -7.46
CA ILE A 56 22.19 -26.97 -8.49
C ILE A 56 23.52 -27.41 -7.86
N LEU A 57 23.97 -26.72 -6.80
CA LEU A 57 25.15 -27.08 -6.01
C LEU A 57 24.94 -28.30 -5.09
N GLY A 58 23.71 -28.84 -5.02
CA GLY A 58 23.38 -30.03 -4.23
C GLY A 58 23.15 -29.78 -2.73
N ASN A 59 23.01 -28.52 -2.30
CA ASN A 59 22.85 -28.13 -0.89
C ASN A 59 21.38 -27.94 -0.45
N VAL A 60 20.41 -28.11 -1.35
CA VAL A 60 18.98 -27.85 -1.10
C VAL A 60 18.12 -28.94 -1.73
N ASP A 61 17.05 -29.35 -1.05
CA ASP A 61 16.09 -30.35 -1.53
C ASP A 61 15.13 -29.77 -2.59
N VAL A 62 14.69 -30.58 -3.56
CA VAL A 62 13.71 -30.19 -4.61
C VAL A 62 12.47 -29.53 -4.00
N SER A 63 12.04 -30.00 -2.84
CA SER A 63 10.89 -29.52 -2.08
C SER A 63 10.98 -28.02 -1.76
N GLU A 64 12.17 -27.55 -1.37
CA GLU A 64 12.40 -26.18 -0.94
C GLU A 64 12.43 -25.23 -2.15
N LEU A 65 13.02 -25.65 -3.27
CA LEU A 65 12.92 -24.93 -4.54
C LEU A 65 11.46 -24.78 -5.01
N MET A 66 10.66 -25.85 -4.87
CA MET A 66 9.26 -25.84 -5.26
C MET A 66 8.43 -24.89 -4.39
N ILE A 67 8.67 -24.88 -3.07
CA ILE A 67 8.02 -23.92 -2.14
C ILE A 67 8.37 -22.48 -2.51
N VAL A 68 9.65 -22.20 -2.73
CA VAL A 68 10.14 -20.85 -3.04
C VAL A 68 9.59 -20.36 -4.40
N SER A 69 9.51 -21.25 -5.39
CA SER A 69 8.87 -20.94 -6.68
C SER A 69 7.37 -20.67 -6.56
N GLU A 70 6.62 -21.47 -5.78
CA GLU A 70 5.18 -21.22 -5.60
C GLU A 70 4.93 -19.93 -4.81
N GLN A 71 5.78 -19.61 -3.84
CA GLN A 71 5.74 -18.34 -3.11
C GLN A 71 5.98 -17.14 -4.05
N ALA A 72 6.99 -17.20 -4.93
CA ALA A 72 7.26 -16.14 -5.90
C ALA A 72 6.10 -15.93 -6.87
N LYS A 73 5.51 -17.02 -7.36
CA LYS A 73 4.33 -16.98 -8.24
C LYS A 73 3.12 -16.35 -7.56
N LEU A 74 2.83 -16.70 -6.31
CA LEU A 74 1.76 -16.07 -5.52
C LEU A 74 2.03 -14.58 -5.28
N SER A 75 3.26 -14.20 -4.94
CA SER A 75 3.65 -12.79 -4.78
C SER A 75 3.50 -11.99 -6.07
N LEU A 76 3.83 -12.57 -7.22
CA LEU A 76 3.66 -11.92 -8.53
C LEU A 76 2.18 -11.73 -8.87
N GLN A 77 1.34 -12.73 -8.61
CA GLN A 77 -0.11 -12.64 -8.79
C GLN A 77 -0.72 -11.55 -7.91
N LEU A 78 -0.32 -11.50 -6.64
CA LEU A 78 -0.74 -10.45 -5.71
C LEU A 78 -0.33 -9.06 -6.22
N THR A 79 0.91 -8.91 -6.71
CA THR A 79 1.42 -7.65 -7.27
C THR A 79 0.59 -7.18 -8.47
N ALA A 80 0.21 -8.09 -9.36
CA ALA A 80 -0.65 -7.77 -10.50
C ALA A 80 -2.04 -7.27 -10.06
N GLN A 81 -2.61 -7.87 -9.01
CA GLN A 81 -3.88 -7.41 -8.44
C GLN A 81 -3.76 -6.04 -7.80
N ILE A 82 -2.68 -5.78 -7.05
CA ILE A 82 -2.41 -4.47 -6.46
C ILE A 82 -2.27 -3.42 -7.57
N ARG A 83 -1.50 -3.69 -8.64
CA ARG A 83 -1.37 -2.79 -9.79
C ARG A 83 -2.74 -2.40 -10.37
N ASN A 84 -3.64 -3.37 -10.55
CA ASN A 84 -4.98 -3.10 -11.07
C ASN A 84 -5.79 -2.21 -10.12
N LYS A 85 -5.74 -2.48 -8.81
CA LYS A 85 -6.39 -1.65 -7.78
C LYS A 85 -5.82 -0.24 -7.70
N VAL A 86 -4.53 -0.06 -7.99
CA VAL A 86 -3.87 1.26 -8.05
C VAL A 86 -4.44 2.09 -9.20
N ILE A 87 -4.60 1.48 -10.37
CA ILE A 87 -5.17 2.16 -11.55
C ILE A 87 -6.64 2.56 -11.27
N GLU A 88 -7.41 1.69 -10.63
CA GLU A 88 -8.79 1.99 -10.21
C GLU A 88 -8.83 3.15 -9.20
N ALA A 89 -7.99 3.12 -8.16
CA ALA A 89 -7.92 4.19 -7.16
C ALA A 89 -7.48 5.54 -7.75
N TYR A 90 -6.56 5.52 -8.73
CA TYR A 90 -6.16 6.72 -9.48
C TYR A 90 -7.33 7.32 -10.27
N GLN A 91 -8.11 6.48 -10.94
CA GLN A 91 -9.30 6.93 -11.68
C GLN A 91 -10.38 7.48 -10.75
N GLU A 92 -10.61 6.84 -9.60
CA GLU A 92 -11.65 7.26 -8.66
C GLU A 92 -11.36 8.64 -8.04
N ILE A 93 -10.11 8.90 -7.64
CA ILE A 93 -9.74 10.21 -7.08
C ILE A 93 -9.87 11.32 -8.13
N MET A 94 -9.52 11.06 -9.40
CA MET A 94 -9.75 12.05 -10.46
C MET A 94 -11.24 12.31 -10.71
N ARG A 95 -12.13 11.31 -10.53
CA ARG A 95 -13.58 11.49 -10.62
C ARG A 95 -14.18 12.26 -9.44
N MET A 96 -13.55 12.21 -8.26
CA MET A 96 -13.99 12.98 -7.09
C MET A 96 -13.60 14.47 -7.15
N GLN A 97 -12.60 14.84 -7.95
CA GLN A 97 -12.08 16.22 -8.01
C GLN A 97 -12.70 17.09 -9.13
N VAL A 98 -13.49 16.52 -10.03
CA VAL A 98 -14.18 17.26 -11.12
C VAL A 98 -15.60 17.69 -10.75
#